data_AF-A0A967STA1-F1
#
_entry.id   AF-A0A967STA1-F1
#
_cell.length_a   1.000
_cell.length_b   1.000
_cell.length_c   1.000
_cell.angle_alpha   90.00
_cell.angle_beta   90.00
_cell.angle_gamma   90.00
#
_symmetry.space_group_name_H-M   'P 1'
#
loop_
_entity.id
_entity.type
_entity.pdbx_description
1 polymer ?
#
loop_
_entity_poly.entity_id
_entity_poly.type
_entity_poly.pdbx_seq_one_letter_code
_entity_poly.pdbx_strand_id
1 'polypeptide(L)'
;GVFHPLFRNHTMGYEEEGADVVKEDQQKQKKLQSDADQEPWTFGQKYTDINRSVIELRYRLLHYLYTAFHQYVKDGTPILRPAAFHNQDDAKSVTSRDTFLFG
;
A
#
# COMPACT_ATOMS: atom_id res chain seq x y z
N GLY A 1 -1.28 1.73 1.18
CA GLY A 1 -1.25 3.07 1.82
C GLY A 1 -0.39 3.05 3.07
N VAL A 2 0.00 4.21 3.62
CA VAL A 2 0.93 4.28 4.78
C VAL A 2 0.33 3.70 6.07
N PHE A 3 -0.99 3.73 6.21
CA PHE A 3 -1.75 3.14 7.33
C PHE A 3 -2.35 1.78 6.95
N HIS A 4 -1.59 0.93 6.26
CA HIS A 4 -1.97 -0.45 5.95
C HIS A 4 -0.88 -1.42 6.45
N PRO A 5 -1.18 -2.70 6.70
CA PRO A 5 -0.18 -3.66 7.19
C PRO A 5 1.07 -3.71 6.31
N LEU A 6 0.88 -3.64 4.99
CA LEU A 6 1.96 -3.50 4.00
C LEU A 6 1.89 -2.13 3.31
N PHE A 7 3.05 -1.48 3.21
CA PHE A 7 3.22 -0.28 2.39
C PHE A 7 4.10 -0.66 1.18
N ARG A 8 3.51 -0.70 -0.02
CA ARG A 8 4.21 -1.01 -1.26
C ARG A 8 3.78 -0.05 -2.36
N ASN A 9 4.73 0.32 -3.21
CA ASN A 9 4.47 0.83 -4.55
C ASN A 9 4.60 -0.32 -5.56
N HIS A 10 3.87 -0.29 -6.67
CA HIS A 10 3.90 -1.37 -7.65
C HIS A 10 3.72 -0.84 -9.07
N THR A 11 4.52 -1.37 -9.98
CA THR A 11 4.39 -1.22 -11.42
C THR A 11 4.19 -2.60 -12.02
N MET A 12 3.28 -2.72 -12.99
CA MET A 12 3.10 -3.99 -13.70
C MET A 12 4.31 -4.26 -14.60
N GLY A 13 4.90 -5.45 -14.48
CA GLY A 13 5.93 -5.92 -15.40
C GLY A 13 5.33 -6.41 -16.72
N TYR A 14 6.10 -6.33 -17.81
CA TYR A 14 5.68 -6.77 -19.15
C TYR A 14 6.38 -8.04 -19.63
N GLU A 15 6.98 -8.79 -18.71
CA GLU A 15 7.56 -10.09 -19.02
C GLU A 15 6.40 -11.11 -19.10
N GLU A 16 6.04 -11.52 -20.31
CA GLU A 16 5.16 -12.67 -20.50
C GLU A 16 5.97 -13.93 -20.17
N GLU A 17 5.50 -14.72 -19.21
CA GLU A 17 6.10 -16.02 -18.89
C GLU A 17 5.98 -16.96 -20.10
N GLY A 18 7.06 -17.10 -20.87
CA GLY A 18 7.14 -18.04 -21.98
C GLY A 18 8.46 -17.90 -22.74
N ALA A 19 9.08 -19.04 -23.09
CA ALA A 19 10.37 -19.13 -23.78
C ALA A 19 10.34 -18.66 -25.26
N ASP A 20 9.38 -17.82 -25.65
CA ASP A 20 9.37 -17.18 -26.95
C ASP A 20 10.09 -15.84 -26.85
N VAL A 21 11.13 -15.66 -27.66
CA VAL A 21 11.93 -14.44 -27.74
C VAL A 21 11.03 -13.32 -28.25
N VAL A 22 10.39 -12.60 -27.35
CA VAL A 22 9.60 -11.41 -27.70
C VAL A 22 10.56 -10.43 -28.37
N LYS A 23 10.25 -10.00 -29.60
CA LYS A 23 11.04 -8.98 -30.29
C LYS A 23 11.09 -7.75 -29.40
N GLU A 24 12.30 -7.29 -29.05
CA GLU A 24 12.54 -6.17 -28.13
C GLU A 24 11.66 -4.95 -28.44
N ASP A 25 11.34 -4.73 -29.71
CA ASP A 25 10.49 -3.64 -30.19
C ASP A 25 9.04 -3.73 -29.68
N GLN A 26 8.49 -4.93 -29.50
CA GLN A 26 7.15 -5.13 -28.95
C GLN A 26 7.12 -4.93 -27.43
N GLN A 27 8.18 -5.33 -26.72
CA GLN A 27 8.35 -4.98 -25.30
C GLN A 27 8.49 -3.46 -25.12
N LYS A 28 9.28 -2.78 -25.95
CA LYS A 28 9.42 -1.31 -25.91
C LYS A 28 8.09 -0.61 -26.18
N GLN A 29 7.31 -1.06 -27.18
CA GLN A 29 5.99 -0.51 -27.49
C GLN A 29 4.98 -0.73 -26.36
N LYS A 30 4.93 -1.93 -25.75
CA LYS A 30 4.09 -2.18 -24.56
C LYS A 30 4.51 -1.30 -23.39
N LYS A 31 5.81 -1.17 -23.12
CA LYS A 31 6.34 -0.30 -22.05
C LYS A 31 5.99 1.18 -22.26
N LEU A 32 6.02 1.65 -23.52
CA LEU A 32 5.58 2.99 -23.91
C LEU A 32 4.07 3.19 -23.78
N GLN A 33 3.28 2.13 -23.96
CA GLN A 33 1.81 2.20 -23.91
C GLN A 33 1.22 2.04 -22.50
N SER A 34 1.88 1.32 -21.58
CA SER A 34 1.12 0.65 -20.51
C SER A 34 1.50 0.92 -19.07
N ASP A 35 2.42 1.81 -18.72
CA ASP A 35 2.42 2.53 -17.42
C ASP A 35 3.72 3.34 -17.32
N ALA A 36 3.58 4.62 -17.00
CA ALA A 36 4.74 5.42 -16.58
C ALA A 36 5.33 4.83 -15.30
N ASP A 37 6.67 4.87 -15.16
CA ASP A 37 7.36 4.47 -13.92
C ASP A 37 6.66 5.08 -12.71
N GLN A 38 6.13 4.25 -11.80
CA GLN A 38 5.30 4.71 -10.67
C GLN A 38 6.14 5.32 -9.54
N GLU A 39 7.44 5.48 -9.76
CA GLU A 39 8.34 6.03 -8.78
C GLU A 39 8.01 7.51 -8.48
N PRO A 40 8.13 7.96 -7.22
CA PRO A 40 7.70 9.30 -6.83
C PRO A 40 8.36 10.44 -7.63
N TRP A 41 9.59 10.25 -8.10
CA TRP A 41 10.34 11.24 -8.87
C TRP A 41 9.84 11.44 -10.30
N THR A 42 9.13 10.47 -10.87
CA THR A 42 8.50 10.61 -12.19
C THR A 42 7.47 11.74 -12.22
N PHE A 43 6.87 12.06 -11.08
CA PHE A 43 5.85 13.10 -10.94
C PHE A 43 6.43 14.49 -10.58
N GLY A 44 7.73 14.59 -10.36
CA GLY A 44 8.44 15.83 -10.02
C GLY A 44 8.69 16.02 -8.51
N GLN A 45 9.43 17.10 -8.20
CA GLN A 45 10.01 17.32 -6.87
C GLN A 45 8.96 17.40 -5.75
N LYS A 46 7.85 18.13 -5.97
CA LYS A 46 6.77 18.29 -4.98
C LYS A 46 6.25 16.95 -4.47
N TYR A 47 5.99 16.00 -5.36
CA TYR A 47 5.46 14.69 -4.98
C TYR A 47 6.53 13.76 -4.42
N THR A 48 7.78 13.92 -4.87
CA THR A 48 8.93 13.21 -4.28
C THR A 48 9.08 13.56 -2.80
N ASP A 49 9.02 14.84 -2.44
CA ASP A 49 9.18 15.29 -1.06
C ASP A 49 8.01 14.85 -0.17
N ILE A 50 6.77 14.88 -0.69
CA ILE A 50 5.61 14.32 0.00
C ILE A 50 5.82 12.83 0.26
N ASN A 51 6.17 12.04 -0.76
CA ASN A 51 6.39 10.61 -0.61
C ASN A 51 7.52 10.30 0.38
N ARG A 52 8.62 11.06 0.35
CA ARG A 52 9.70 10.95 1.34
C ARG A 52 9.18 11.14 2.77
N SER A 53 8.41 12.20 3.01
CA SER A 53 7.83 12.46 4.35
C SER A 53 6.91 11.33 4.83
N VAL A 54 6.16 10.71 3.91
CA VAL A 54 5.25 9.59 4.18
C VAL A 54 6.04 8.32 4.49
N ILE A 55 7.13 8.06 3.79
CA ILE A 55 8.05 6.95 4.07
C ILE A 55 8.70 7.14 5.45
N GLU A 56 9.16 8.33 5.79
CA GLU A 56 9.72 8.64 7.12
C GLU A 56 8.68 8.46 8.24
N LEU A 57 7.42 8.84 8.00
CA LEU A 57 6.32 8.53 8.92
C LEU A 57 6.14 7.02 9.07
N ARG A 58 6.20 6.26 7.97
CA ARG A 58 6.10 4.79 8.01
C ARG A 58 7.18 4.17 8.89
N TYR A 59 8.43 4.64 8.78
CA TYR A 59 9.53 4.16 9.62
C TYR A 59 9.28 4.42 11.11
N ARG A 60 8.74 5.59 11.46
CA ARG A 60 8.35 5.90 12.85
C ARG A 60 7.26 4.98 13.38
N LEU A 61 6.35 4.51 12.51
CA LEU A 61 5.25 3.61 12.87
C LEU A 61 5.64 2.12 12.94
N LEU A 62 6.86 1.73 12.56
CA LEU A 62 7.27 0.32 12.53
C LEU A 62 7.14 -0.37 13.90
N HIS A 63 7.44 0.35 14.99
CA HIS A 63 7.29 -0.19 16.35
C HIS A 63 5.83 -0.51 16.69
N TYR A 64 4.89 0.36 16.31
CA TYR A 64 3.45 0.13 16.50
C TYR A 64 2.95 -1.05 15.67
N LEU A 65 3.38 -1.14 14.41
CA LEU A 65 3.06 -2.25 13.53
C LEU A 65 3.54 -3.58 14.08
N TYR A 66 4.78 -3.63 14.60
CA TYR A 66 5.30 -4.84 15.22
C TYR A 66 4.40 -5.31 16.37
N THR A 67 4.00 -4.40 17.25
CA THR A 67 3.08 -4.70 18.36
C THR A 67 1.72 -5.18 17.84
N ALA A 68 1.18 -4.54 16.80
CA ALA A 68 -0.09 -4.94 16.19
C ALA A 68 -0.02 -6.36 15.58
N PHE A 69 1.07 -6.68 14.87
CA PHE A 69 1.32 -8.03 14.36
C PHE A 69 1.48 -9.06 15.49
N HIS A 70 2.14 -8.67 16.59
CA HIS A 70 2.25 -9.52 17.76
C HIS A 70 0.88 -9.86 18.37
N GLN A 71 0.02 -8.85 18.57
CA GLN A 71 -1.34 -9.03 19.06
C GLN A 71 -2.20 -9.85 18.10
N TYR A 72 -2.02 -9.68 16.79
CA TYR A 72 -2.69 -10.52 15.80
C TYR A 72 -2.31 -11.99 15.95
N VAL A 73 -1.01 -12.29 16.09
CA VAL A 73 -0.52 -13.68 16.24
C VAL A 73 -0.94 -14.29 17.57
N LYS A 74 -0.99 -13.50 18.66
CA LYS A 74 -1.32 -13.98 20.01
C LYS A 74 -2.82 -14.12 20.24
N ASP A 75 -3.58 -13.10 19.88
CA ASP A 75 -4.97 -12.92 20.31
C ASP A 75 -5.95 -12.92 19.12
N GLY A 76 -5.44 -12.93 17.88
CA GLY A 76 -6.26 -12.85 16.67
C GLY A 76 -6.81 -11.45 16.37
N THR A 77 -6.36 -10.42 17.11
CA THR A 77 -6.83 -9.03 16.91
C THR A 77 -6.38 -8.50 15.54
N PRO A 78 -7.31 -8.15 14.62
CA PRO A 78 -6.93 -7.64 13.29
C PRO A 78 -6.20 -6.30 13.38
N ILE A 79 -5.22 -6.08 12.49
CA ILE A 79 -4.43 -4.82 12.44
C ILE A 79 -5.22 -3.68 11.78
N LEU A 80 -6.09 -4.03 10.83
CA LEU A 80 -7.08 -3.12 10.26
C LEU A 80 -8.44 -3.54 10.79
N ARG A 81 -9.11 -2.62 11.47
CA ARG A 81 -10.38 -2.89 12.14
C ARG A 81 -11.44 -1.91 11.66
N PRO A 82 -12.67 -2.36 11.36
CA PRO A 82 -13.76 -1.43 11.07
C PRO A 82 -14.02 -0.54 12.28
N ALA A 83 -14.55 0.67 12.08
CA ALA A 83 -14.88 1.58 13.18
C ALA A 83 -15.75 0.89 14.26
N ALA A 84 -16.68 0.04 13.81
CA ALA A 84 -17.54 -0.80 14.66
C ALA A 84 -16.79 -1.61 15.73
N PHE A 85 -15.52 -1.93 15.51
CA PHE A 85 -14.70 -2.67 16.46
C PHE A 85 -14.45 -1.89 17.76
N HIS A 86 -14.39 -0.56 17.70
CA HIS A 86 -14.21 0.30 18.87
C HIS A 86 -15.53 0.59 19.59
N ASN A 87 -16.60 0.85 18.84
CA ASN A 87 -17.91 1.12 19.41
C ASN A 87 -19.00 0.51 18.55
N GLN A 88 -19.66 -0.52 19.07
CA GLN A 88 -20.77 -1.22 18.40
C GLN A 88 -22.12 -0.55 18.64
N ASP A 89 -22.26 0.24 19.71
CA ASP A 89 -23.51 0.91 20.07
C ASP A 89 -23.74 2.19 19.26
N ASP A 90 -22.67 2.75 18.67
CA ASP A 90 -22.77 3.89 17.78
C ASP A 90 -23.14 3.45 16.35
N ALA A 91 -24.36 3.80 15.92
CA ALA A 91 -24.86 3.52 14.58
C ALA A 91 -23.95 4.08 13.46
N LYS A 92 -23.24 5.18 13.70
CA LYS A 92 -22.31 5.75 12.73
C LYS A 92 -21.08 4.87 12.56
N SER A 93 -20.55 4.35 13.67
CA SER A 93 -19.42 3.43 13.71
C SER A 93 -19.73 2.11 12.99
N VAL A 94 -20.95 1.59 13.16
CA VAL A 94 -21.42 0.34 12.52
C VAL A 94 -21.60 0.50 11.00
N THR A 95 -22.03 1.68 10.54
CA THR A 95 -22.34 1.92 9.12
C THR A 95 -21.17 2.48 8.32
N SER A 96 -20.11 2.94 8.97
CA SER A 96 -18.95 3.53 8.31
C SER A 96 -18.18 2.50 7.48
N ARG A 97 -18.02 2.78 6.18
CA ARG A 97 -17.24 1.96 5.25
C ARG A 97 -15.88 2.55 4.89
N ASP A 98 -15.72 3.85 5.10
CA ASP A 98 -14.54 4.61 4.67
C ASP A 98 -13.54 4.87 5.81
N THR A 99 -13.88 4.45 7.04
CA THR A 99 -13.06 4.66 8.23
C THR A 99 -12.67 3.33 8.86
N PHE A 100 -11.42 3.25 9.29
CA PHE A 100 -10.88 2.08 9.98
C PHE A 100 -9.92 2.53 11.09
N LEU A 101 -9.71 1.63 12.05
CA LEU A 101 -8.67 1.73 13.06
C LEU A 101 -7.43 1.00 12.54
N PHE A 102 -6.26 1.52 12.88
CA PHE A 102 -4.97 0.98 12.44
C PHE A 102 -4.06 0.71 13.63
N GLY A 103 -3.54 -0.52 13.68
CA GLY A 103 -2.72 -1.05 14.78
C GLY A 103 -3.49 -1.99 15.66
#